data_AF-A0A955UAY8-F1
#
_entry.id   AF-A0A955UAY8-F1
#
_cell.length_a   1.000
_cell.length_b   1.000
_cell.length_c   1.000
_cell.angle_alpha   90.00
_cell.angle_beta   90.00
_cell.angle_gamma   90.00
#
_symmetry.space_group_name_H-M   'P 1'
#
loop_
_entity.id
_entity.type
_entity.pdbx_description
1 polymer ?
#
loop_
_entity_poly.entity_id
_entity_poly.type
_entity_poly.pdbx_seq_one_letter_code
_entity_poly.pdbx_strand_id
1 'polypeptide(L)'
;MKKAKIKGYKKVRTSLFLGRGIRALFRVGLRILIICFPLLPFMAIGAVFFLPQSPHLRVSYTYTGSHKHPNYRSCRYLGIHGTVQVIGQDCPLVAFIEGKF
;
A
#
# COMPACT_ATOMS: atom_id res chain seq x y z
N MET A 1 18.43 35.39 -63.34
CA MET A 1 18.16 34.77 -62.01
C MET A 1 19.18 33.66 -61.76
N LYS A 2 20.02 33.76 -60.72
CA LYS A 2 21.05 32.76 -60.41
C LYS A 2 20.46 31.67 -59.50
N LYS A 3 20.49 30.39 -59.93
CA LYS A 3 20.11 29.24 -59.10
C LYS A 3 21.34 28.72 -58.35
N ALA A 4 21.24 28.63 -57.03
CA ALA A 4 22.29 28.05 -56.19
C ALA A 4 22.38 26.53 -56.43
N LYS A 5 23.56 26.03 -56.78
CA LYS A 5 23.83 24.60 -56.99
C LYS A 5 24.28 24.01 -55.65
N ILE A 6 23.39 23.21 -55.03
CA ILE A 6 23.66 22.58 -53.73
C ILE A 6 24.80 21.56 -53.91
N LYS A 7 25.99 21.91 -53.44
CA LYS A 7 27.18 21.04 -53.41
C LYS A 7 27.09 20.09 -52.21
N GLY A 8 26.26 19.07 -52.34
CA GLY A 8 26.19 17.94 -51.42
C GLY A 8 25.36 18.19 -50.15
N TYR A 9 24.76 17.11 -49.66
CA TYR A 9 24.07 17.06 -48.38
C TYR A 9 24.77 16.02 -47.50
N LYS A 10 25.11 16.37 -46.25
CA LYS A 10 25.64 15.42 -45.27
C LYS A 10 24.47 14.86 -44.49
N LYS A 11 24.15 13.58 -44.70
CA LYS A 11 23.08 12.90 -43.97
C LYS A 11 23.50 12.79 -42.50
N VAL A 12 22.96 13.67 -41.66
CA VAL A 12 23.16 13.60 -40.21
C VAL A 12 22.48 12.33 -39.74
N ARG A 13 23.29 11.34 -39.36
CA ARG A 13 22.82 10.07 -38.81
C ARG A 13 22.38 10.33 -37.37
N THR A 14 21.19 10.93 -37.21
CA THR A 14 20.58 11.19 -35.91
C THR A 14 20.48 9.85 -35.15
N SER A 15 20.83 9.89 -33.87
CA SER A 15 21.17 8.77 -32.98
C SER A 15 20.04 7.76 -32.73
N LEU A 16 19.64 7.04 -33.77
CA LEU A 16 18.62 5.99 -33.76
C LEU A 16 18.92 4.88 -32.73
N PHE A 17 20.18 4.74 -32.31
CA PHE A 17 20.64 3.85 -31.24
C PHE A 17 20.28 4.33 -29.83
N LEU A 18 20.38 5.64 -29.54
CA LEU A 18 20.07 6.19 -28.22
C LEU A 18 18.57 6.03 -27.89
N GLY A 19 17.72 6.34 -28.87
CA GLY A 19 16.27 6.14 -28.74
C GLY A 19 15.84 4.66 -28.72
N ARG A 20 16.68 3.72 -29.19
CA ARG A 20 16.42 2.27 -29.07
C ARG A 20 16.78 1.76 -27.67
N GLY A 21 17.90 2.24 -27.09
CA GLY A 21 18.30 1.91 -25.72
C GLY A 21 17.27 2.35 -24.68
N ILE A 22 16.79 3.60 -24.78
CA ILE A 22 15.76 4.14 -23.87
C ILE A 22 14.45 3.34 -23.99
N ARG A 23 14.03 3.00 -25.22
CA ARG A 23 12.83 2.18 -25.45
C ARG A 23 12.99 0.73 -24.99
N ALA A 24 14.21 0.20 -24.94
CA ALA A 24 14.50 -1.12 -24.39
C ALA A 24 14.44 -1.08 -22.86
N LEU A 25 15.06 -0.09 -22.22
CA LEU A 25 15.02 0.12 -20.78
C LEU A 25 13.59 0.30 -20.28
N PHE A 26 12.80 1.13 -20.95
CA PHE A 26 11.39 1.33 -20.60
C PHE A 26 10.58 0.04 -20.70
N ARG A 27 10.81 -0.78 -21.74
CA ARG A 27 10.14 -2.07 -21.89
C ARG A 27 10.54 -3.08 -20.81
N VAL A 28 11.80 -3.10 -20.41
CA VAL A 28 12.28 -3.97 -19.33
C VAL A 28 11.69 -3.52 -18.00
N GLY A 29 11.75 -2.20 -17.70
CA GLY A 29 11.15 -1.64 -16.49
C GLY A 29 9.65 -1.90 -16.40
N LEU A 30 8.92 -1.73 -17.50
CA LEU A 30 7.48 -2.03 -17.56
C LEU A 30 7.19 -3.51 -17.33
N ARG A 31 8.02 -4.42 -17.87
CA ARG A 31 7.87 -5.86 -17.63
C ARG A 31 8.10 -6.21 -16.16
N ILE A 32 9.14 -5.66 -15.55
CA ILE A 32 9.42 -5.86 -14.12
C ILE A 32 8.24 -5.33 -13.30
N LEU A 33 7.74 -4.13 -13.63
CA LEU A 33 6.59 -3.55 -12.94
C LEU A 33 5.35 -4.46 -13.06
N ILE A 34 5.03 -4.97 -14.26
CA ILE A 34 3.89 -5.88 -14.46
C ILE A 34 4.05 -7.18 -13.66
N ILE A 35 5.27 -7.72 -13.57
CA ILE A 35 5.55 -8.95 -12.82
C ILE A 35 5.47 -8.69 -11.30
N CYS A 36 5.92 -7.52 -10.84
CA CYS A 36 5.92 -7.17 -9.42
C CYS A 36 4.59 -6.59 -8.94
N PHE A 37 3.74 -6.07 -9.83
CA PHE A 37 2.43 -5.52 -9.50
C PHE A 37 1.52 -6.51 -8.75
N PRO A 38 1.41 -7.79 -9.13
CA PRO A 38 0.62 -8.76 -8.36
C PRO A 38 1.24 -9.12 -7.00
N LEU A 39 2.50 -8.75 -6.74
CA LEU A 39 3.14 -8.96 -5.42
C LEU A 39 2.79 -7.86 -4.42
N LEU A 40 2.33 -6.68 -4.87
CA LEU A 40 1.91 -5.58 -4.01
C LEU A 40 0.91 -5.99 -2.91
N PRO A 41 -0.19 -6.72 -3.18
CA PRO A 41 -1.13 -7.13 -2.13
C PRO A 41 -0.46 -8.03 -1.08
N PHE A 42 0.43 -8.94 -1.48
CA PHE A 42 1.15 -9.81 -0.54
C PHE A 42 2.13 -9.02 0.32
N MET A 43 2.84 -8.07 -0.28
CA MET A 43 3.73 -7.15 0.45
C MET A 43 2.93 -6.27 1.42
N ALA A 44 1.76 -5.77 1.00
CA ALA A 44 0.88 -4.98 1.85
C ALA A 44 0.38 -5.82 3.04
N ILE A 45 -0.11 -7.04 2.80
CA ILE A 45 -0.55 -7.97 3.85
C ILE A 45 0.60 -8.23 4.83
N GLY A 46 1.80 -8.55 4.33
CA GLY A 46 2.99 -8.75 5.15
C GLY A 46 3.32 -7.53 6.01
N ALA A 47 3.26 -6.32 5.45
CA ALA A 47 3.52 -5.09 6.17
C ALA A 47 2.53 -4.85 7.33
N VAL A 48 1.27 -5.28 7.21
CA VAL A 48 0.29 -5.16 8.30
C VAL A 48 0.72 -5.94 9.55
N PHE A 49 1.41 -7.07 9.39
CA PHE A 49 1.92 -7.86 10.53
C PHE A 49 3.08 -7.18 11.27
N PHE A 50 3.76 -6.22 10.65
CA PHE A 50 4.88 -5.48 11.24
C PHE A 50 4.47 -4.11 11.80
N LEU A 51 3.20 -3.72 11.66
CA LEU A 51 2.73 -2.46 12.22
C LEU A 51 2.72 -2.53 13.75
N PRO A 52 3.14 -1.46 14.45
CA PRO A 52 3.11 -1.41 15.92
C PRO A 52 1.67 -1.47 16.47
N GLN A 53 0.71 -1.03 15.67
CA GLN A 53 -0.72 -1.05 15.98
C GLN A 53 -1.46 -1.78 14.87
N SER A 54 -2.31 -2.72 15.24
CA SER A 54 -3.16 -3.44 14.29
C SER A 54 -4.64 -3.22 14.61
N PRO A 55 -5.51 -3.25 13.58
CA PRO A 55 -6.94 -3.16 13.79
C PRO A 55 -7.43 -4.42 14.52
N HIS A 56 -8.18 -4.24 15.58
CA HIS A 56 -8.87 -5.32 16.28
C HIS A 56 -10.39 -5.08 16.25
N LEU A 57 -11.14 -6.15 16.00
CA LEU A 57 -12.59 -6.15 15.94
C LEU A 57 -13.18 -6.57 17.29
N ARG A 58 -14.17 -5.82 17.80
CA ARG A 58 -14.86 -6.12 19.05
C ARG A 58 -15.67 -7.41 18.91
N VAL A 59 -15.33 -8.43 19.70
CA VAL A 59 -16.03 -9.73 19.70
C VAL A 59 -17.01 -9.86 20.86
N SER A 60 -16.71 -9.25 22.01
CA SER A 60 -17.63 -9.22 23.14
C SER A 60 -17.40 -8.00 24.01
N TYR A 61 -18.41 -7.64 24.79
CA TYR A 61 -18.34 -6.55 25.76
C TYR A 61 -19.22 -6.86 26.96
N THR A 62 -18.85 -6.29 28.10
CA THR A 62 -19.64 -6.27 29.32
C THR A 62 -20.01 -4.83 29.62
N TYR A 63 -21.27 -4.60 29.96
CA TYR A 63 -21.78 -3.29 30.33
C TYR A 63 -22.57 -3.39 31.63
N THR A 64 -22.68 -2.26 32.31
CA THR A 64 -23.46 -2.07 33.53
C THR A 64 -24.48 -0.95 33.31
N GLY A 65 -25.59 -0.95 34.04
CA GLY A 65 -26.63 0.06 33.92
C GLY A 65 -27.76 -0.30 32.95
N SER A 66 -28.59 0.69 32.61
CA SER A 66 -29.74 0.51 31.72
C SER A 66 -29.31 0.43 30.27
N HIS A 67 -30.08 -0.28 29.42
CA HIS A 67 -29.88 -0.29 27.97
C HIS A 67 -29.86 1.10 27.32
N LYS A 68 -30.52 2.09 27.94
CA LYS A 68 -30.52 3.49 27.45
C LYS A 68 -29.21 4.22 27.75
N HIS A 69 -28.47 3.79 28.77
CA HIS A 69 -27.21 4.38 29.22
C HIS A 69 -26.23 3.27 29.64
N PRO A 70 -25.75 2.45 28.69
CA PRO A 70 -24.83 1.37 29.00
C PRO A 70 -23.47 1.95 29.40
N ASN A 71 -23.00 1.59 30.58
CA ASN A 71 -21.65 1.91 31.04
C ASN A 71 -20.76 0.70 30.78
N TYR A 72 -19.99 0.74 29.70
CA TYR A 72 -19.09 -0.34 29.31
C TYR A 72 -17.98 -0.51 30.35
N ARG A 73 -17.64 -1.76 30.67
CA ARG A 73 -16.64 -2.10 31.70
C ARG A 73 -15.45 -2.83 31.13
N SER A 74 -15.68 -3.85 30.31
CA SER A 74 -14.62 -4.59 29.65
C SER A 74 -15.04 -5.04 28.27
N CYS A 75 -14.10 -4.98 27.34
CA CYS A 75 -14.33 -5.29 25.94
C CYS A 75 -13.22 -6.18 25.43
N ARG A 76 -13.61 -7.22 24.70
CA ARG A 76 -12.72 -8.18 24.11
C ARG A 76 -12.68 -7.92 22.61
N TYR A 77 -11.46 -7.81 22.10
CA TYR A 77 -11.18 -7.57 20.71
C TYR A 77 -10.38 -8.73 20.13
N LEU A 78 -10.60 -9.03 18.86
CA LEU A 78 -9.85 -10.00 18.08
C LEU A 78 -9.09 -9.25 16.98
N GLY A 79 -7.77 -9.38 16.99
CA GLY A 79 -6.90 -8.83 15.95
C GLY A 79 -5.99 -9.90 15.38
N ILE A 80 -5.04 -9.43 14.58
CA ILE A 80 -4.07 -10.25 13.85
C ILE A 80 -3.16 -11.02 14.83
N HIS A 81 -2.92 -10.45 16.01
CA HIS A 81 -2.07 -11.03 17.05
C HIS A 81 -2.86 -11.78 18.14
N GLY A 82 -4.15 -12.03 17.92
CA GLY A 82 -5.01 -12.78 18.85
C GLY A 82 -6.03 -11.92 19.57
N THR A 83 -6.52 -12.41 20.71
CA THR A 83 -7.56 -11.72 21.49
C THR A 83 -6.97 -10.85 22.59
N VAL A 84 -7.40 -9.60 22.67
CA VAL A 84 -7.01 -8.65 23.72
C VAL A 84 -8.24 -8.22 24.51
N GLN A 85 -8.10 -8.09 25.83
CA GLN A 85 -9.13 -7.53 26.70
C GLN A 85 -8.73 -6.12 27.12
N VAL A 86 -9.62 -5.15 26.91
CA VAL A 86 -9.44 -3.74 27.25
C VAL A 86 -10.50 -3.34 28.26
N ILE A 87 -10.10 -2.64 29.31
CA ILE A 87 -10.98 -2.06 30.33
C ILE A 87 -11.10 -0.57 30.02
N GLY A 88 -12.32 -0.09 29.79
CA GLY A 88 -12.56 1.29 29.37
C GLY A 88 -14.05 1.62 29.30
N GLN A 89 -14.36 2.91 29.26
CA GLN A 89 -15.74 3.42 29.20
C GLN A 89 -16.34 3.34 27.79
N ASP A 90 -15.48 3.33 26.77
CA ASP A 90 -15.87 3.27 25.37
C ASP A 90 -15.34 2.01 24.70
N CYS A 91 -16.24 1.33 23.99
CA CYS A 91 -15.91 0.12 23.25
C CYS A 91 -16.32 0.27 21.79
N PRO A 92 -15.51 0.93 20.96
CA PRO A 92 -15.78 1.01 19.53
C PRO A 92 -15.84 -0.37 18.89
N LEU A 93 -16.50 -0.48 17.73
CA LEU A 93 -16.56 -1.74 16.99
C LEU A 93 -15.17 -2.18 16.51
N VAL A 94 -14.33 -1.22 16.10
CA VAL A 94 -12.94 -1.43 15.69
C VAL A 94 -12.06 -0.52 16.53
N ALA A 95 -10.99 -1.08 17.10
CA ALA A 95 -9.99 -0.35 17.85
C ALA A 95 -8.59 -0.66 17.29
N PHE A 96 -7.73 0.34 17.20
CA PHE A 96 -6.30 0.12 16.95
C PHE A 96 -5.62 -0.05 18.30
N ILE A 97 -5.11 -1.27 18.54
CA ILE A 97 -4.49 -1.65 19.81
C ILE A 97 -3.05 -2.03 19.51
N GLU A 98 -2.12 -1.57 20.35
CA GLU A 98 -0.72 -1.95 20.28
C GLU A 98 -0.59 -3.46 20.54
N GLY A 99 0.02 -4.16 19.58
CA GLY A 99 0.42 -5.55 19.77
C GLY A 99 1.60 -5.59 20.73
N LYS A 100 1.33 -5.62 22.04
CA LYS A 100 2.37 -5.93 23.02
C LYS A 100 2.66 -7.42 22.91
N PHE A 101 3.77 -7.73 22.25
CA PHE A 101 4.46 -9.01 22.37
C PHE A 101 5.36 -8.99 23.60
#